data_AF-A0A349A1V6-F1
#
_entry.id   AF-A0A349A1V6-F1
#
_cell.length_a   1.000
_cell.length_b   1.000
_cell.length_c   1.000
_cell.angle_alpha   90.00
_cell.angle_beta   90.00
_cell.angle_gamma   90.00
#
_symmetry.space_group_name_H-M   'P 1'
#
loop_
_entity.id
_entity.type
_entity.pdbx_description
1 polymer ?
#
loop_
_entity_poly.entity_id
_entity_poly.type
_entity_poly.pdbx_seq_one_letter_code
_entity_poly.pdbx_strand_id
1 'polypeptide(L)'
;MCPGNNESAGKRKSGKSPVRKHHLKTIMIEVAWAAIKKKNSYFKDKHCRLKARRGAKRAIAAIAHRILLGWGAYHVIKDGVDFRDLGGDCLTLRNKSQKVFHLRKQALAMGFDLVPQAV
;
A
#
# COMPACT_ATOMS: atom_id res chain seq x y z
N MET A 1 -7.64 10.28 -6.12
CA MET A 1 -8.28 10.00 -4.81
C MET A 1 -7.29 10.24 -3.67
N CYS A 2 -7.05 11.49 -3.28
CA CYS A 2 -6.02 11.81 -2.29
C CYS A 2 -6.68 12.27 -0.97
N PRO A 3 -6.05 12.03 0.20
CA PRO A 3 -6.46 12.67 1.44
C PRO A 3 -6.44 14.18 1.28
N GLY A 4 -7.40 14.89 1.87
CA GLY A 4 -7.39 16.35 1.86
C GLY A 4 -6.27 16.90 2.75
N ASN A 5 -5.64 17.98 2.29
CA ASN A 5 -4.66 18.75 3.04
C ASN A 5 -5.25 20.10 3.47
N ASN A 6 -6.33 20.08 4.28
CA ASN A 6 -6.93 21.30 4.80
C ASN A 6 -6.32 21.62 6.18
N GLU A 7 -5.31 22.48 6.15
CA GLU A 7 -4.53 22.95 7.29
C GLU A 7 -4.44 24.48 7.25
N SER A 8 -4.50 25.12 8.42
CA SER A 8 -4.44 26.58 8.58
C SER A 8 -3.72 26.86 9.89
N ALA A 9 -2.71 27.74 9.87
CA ALA A 9 -1.91 28.09 11.05
C ALA A 9 -1.40 26.86 11.83
N GLY A 10 -0.92 25.83 11.12
CA GLY A 10 -0.41 24.59 11.73
C GLY A 10 -1.47 23.68 12.36
N LYS A 11 -2.76 23.98 12.21
CA LYS A 11 -3.87 23.17 12.70
C LYS A 11 -4.60 22.49 11.55
N ARG A 12 -4.68 21.17 11.61
CA ARG A 12 -5.39 20.36 10.62
C ARG A 12 -6.89 20.40 10.86
N LYS A 13 -7.63 21.08 9.98
CA LYS A 13 -9.09 21.23 10.05
C LYS A 13 -9.83 20.01 9.48
N SER A 14 -9.36 19.46 8.36
CA SER A 14 -10.02 18.31 7.72
C SER A 14 -9.07 17.48 6.85
N GLY A 15 -9.17 16.16 6.97
CA GLY A 15 -8.48 15.21 6.09
C GLY A 15 -9.37 14.66 4.96
N LYS A 16 -10.61 15.16 4.82
CA LYS A 16 -11.58 14.64 3.85
C LYS A 16 -11.07 14.91 2.43
N SER A 17 -11.16 13.90 1.57
CA SER A 17 -10.76 14.04 0.17
C SER A 17 -11.56 15.17 -0.51
N PRO A 18 -10.91 16.04 -1.30
CA PRO A 18 -11.61 17.09 -2.06
C PRO A 18 -12.56 16.48 -3.11
N VAL A 19 -12.23 15.29 -3.63
CA VAL A 19 -13.06 14.55 -4.58
C VAL A 19 -14.11 13.71 -3.83
N ARG A 20 -15.29 14.31 -3.58
CA ARG A 20 -16.37 13.66 -2.81
C ARG A 20 -17.35 12.85 -3.67
N LYS A 21 -17.87 13.44 -4.75
CA LYS A 21 -18.98 12.90 -5.57
C LYS A 21 -18.61 12.70 -7.05
N HIS A 22 -17.39 12.27 -7.34
CA HIS A 22 -16.96 12.08 -8.72
C HIS A 22 -17.15 10.62 -9.15
N HIS A 23 -17.70 10.37 -10.34
CA HIS A 23 -17.97 9.00 -10.82
C HIS A 23 -16.71 8.13 -10.88
N LEU A 24 -15.59 8.71 -11.33
CA LEU A 24 -14.27 8.08 -11.29
C LEU A 24 -13.93 7.48 -9.92
N LYS A 25 -14.30 8.14 -8.82
CA LYS A 25 -14.00 7.62 -7.48
C LYS A 25 -14.80 6.35 -7.18
N THR A 26 -16.06 6.29 -7.59
CA THR A 26 -16.91 5.11 -7.42
C THR A 26 -16.35 3.94 -8.24
N ILE A 27 -16.07 4.17 -9.51
CA ILE A 27 -15.49 3.17 -10.42
C ILE A 27 -14.15 2.65 -9.86
N MET A 28 -13.27 3.54 -9.41
CA MET A 28 -11.98 3.14 -8.86
C MET A 28 -12.09 2.34 -7.55
N ILE A 29 -13.14 2.57 -6.76
CA ILE A 29 -13.42 1.76 -5.56
C ILE A 29 -13.86 0.35 -5.98
N GLU A 30 -14.72 0.22 -6.97
CA GLU A 30 -15.16 -1.08 -7.51
C GLU A 30 -13.99 -1.87 -8.11
N VAL A 31 -13.15 -1.20 -8.91
CA VAL A 31 -11.92 -1.79 -9.45
C VAL A 31 -10.99 -2.24 -8.32
N ALA A 32 -10.84 -1.43 -7.26
CA ALA A 32 -10.03 -1.82 -6.11
C ALA A 32 -10.60 -3.06 -5.40
N TRP A 33 -11.93 -3.19 -5.28
CA TRP A 33 -12.57 -4.38 -4.73
C TRP A 33 -12.31 -5.63 -5.58
N ALA A 34 -12.32 -5.50 -6.91
CA ALA A 34 -11.95 -6.59 -7.80
C ALA A 34 -10.46 -6.96 -7.64
N ALA A 35 -9.58 -5.97 -7.59
CA ALA A 35 -8.13 -6.16 -7.48
C ALA A 35 -7.73 -6.93 -6.19
N ILE A 36 -8.40 -6.68 -5.06
CA ILE A 36 -8.07 -7.38 -3.81
C ILE A 36 -8.56 -8.84 -3.76
N LYS A 37 -9.51 -9.23 -4.63
CA LYS A 37 -10.00 -10.62 -4.70
C LYS A 37 -8.97 -11.55 -5.35
N LYS A 38 -8.08 -11.03 -6.20
CA LYS A 38 -7.02 -11.81 -6.85
C LYS A 38 -6.08 -12.42 -5.79
N LYS A 39 -5.92 -13.75 -5.81
CA LYS A 39 -4.98 -14.47 -4.94
C LYS A 39 -3.53 -14.11 -5.35
N ASN A 40 -2.62 -14.05 -4.37
CA ASN A 40 -1.20 -13.72 -4.56
C ASN A 40 -0.90 -12.40 -5.29
N SER A 41 -1.81 -11.42 -5.21
CA SER A 41 -1.60 -10.07 -5.74
C SER A 41 -0.95 -9.15 -4.70
N TYR A 42 -0.10 -8.24 -5.16
CA TYR A 42 0.46 -7.15 -4.36
C TYR A 42 -0.65 -6.33 -3.66
N PHE A 43 -1.77 -6.10 -4.35
CA PHE A 43 -2.87 -5.29 -3.82
C PHE A 43 -3.57 -5.96 -2.65
N LYS A 44 -3.66 -7.30 -2.64
CA LYS A 44 -4.26 -8.07 -1.55
C LYS A 44 -3.41 -8.00 -0.28
N ASP A 45 -2.11 -8.22 -0.37
CA ASP A 45 -1.22 -8.10 0.81
C ASP A 45 -1.22 -6.65 1.34
N LYS A 46 -1.16 -5.67 0.43
CA LYS A 46 -1.25 -4.26 0.81
C LYS A 46 -2.56 -3.92 1.50
N HIS A 47 -3.69 -4.45 1.00
CA HIS A 47 -5.00 -4.30 1.62
C HIS A 47 -4.99 -4.84 3.04
N CYS A 48 -4.49 -6.06 3.25
CA CYS A 48 -4.48 -6.70 4.56
C CYS A 48 -3.73 -5.86 5.60
N ARG A 49 -2.50 -5.42 5.25
CA ARG A 49 -1.67 -4.56 6.12
C ARG A 49 -2.33 -3.22 6.43
N LEU A 50 -2.99 -2.60 5.45
CA LEU A 50 -3.68 -1.32 5.64
C LEU A 50 -4.99 -1.47 6.41
N LYS A 51 -5.73 -2.56 6.18
CA LYS A 51 -6.97 -2.88 6.88
C LYS A 51 -6.70 -3.05 8.37
N ALA A 52 -5.63 -3.78 8.73
CA ALA A 52 -5.22 -3.95 10.12
C ALA A 52 -4.88 -2.63 10.83
N ARG A 53 -4.29 -1.65 10.12
CA ARG A 53 -3.85 -0.37 10.72
C ARG A 53 -4.88 0.76 10.68
N ARG A 54 -5.75 0.79 9.68
CA ARG A 54 -6.60 1.97 9.37
C ARG A 54 -8.07 1.64 9.13
N GLY A 55 -8.44 0.35 9.13
CA GLY A 55 -9.79 -0.12 8.80
C GLY A 55 -10.05 -0.28 7.30
N ALA A 56 -11.06 -1.10 6.97
CA ALA A 56 -11.36 -1.54 5.60
C ALA A 56 -11.65 -0.39 4.63
N LYS A 57 -12.52 0.56 5.01
CA LYS A 57 -12.91 1.69 4.15
C LYS A 57 -11.71 2.55 3.72
N ARG A 58 -10.78 2.82 4.63
CA ARG A 58 -9.56 3.59 4.35
C ARG A 58 -8.54 2.76 3.57
N ALA A 59 -8.49 1.46 3.79
CA ALA A 59 -7.60 0.56 3.05
C ALA A 59 -7.98 0.48 1.56
N ILE A 60 -9.26 0.30 1.22
CA ILE A 60 -9.72 0.24 -0.17
C ILE A 60 -9.48 1.55 -0.90
N ALA A 61 -9.77 2.69 -0.26
CA ALA A 61 -9.49 4.00 -0.85
C ALA A 61 -8.00 4.20 -1.14
N ALA A 62 -7.12 3.69 -0.26
CA ALA A 62 -5.68 3.74 -0.48
C ALA A 62 -5.22 2.80 -1.62
N ILE A 63 -5.91 1.68 -1.84
CA ILE A 63 -5.64 0.79 -2.99
C ILE A 63 -6.11 1.44 -4.28
N ALA A 64 -7.32 1.98 -4.31
CA ALA A 64 -7.84 2.74 -5.44
C ALA A 64 -6.88 3.87 -5.85
N HIS A 65 -6.38 4.63 -4.87
CA HIS A 65 -5.35 5.64 -5.09
C HIS A 65 -4.04 5.06 -5.65
N ARG A 66 -3.64 3.88 -5.20
CA ARG A 66 -2.40 3.24 -5.64
C ARG A 66 -2.51 2.57 -7.00
N ILE A 67 -3.69 2.10 -7.38
CA ILE A 67 -4.00 1.67 -8.75
C ILE A 67 -3.94 2.89 -9.68
N LEU A 68 -4.50 4.02 -9.24
CA LEU A 68 -4.48 5.29 -9.97
C LEU A 68 -3.06 5.83 -10.17
N LEU A 69 -2.26 5.94 -9.10
CA LEU A 69 -0.90 6.51 -9.16
C LEU A 69 0.16 5.51 -9.62
N GLY A 70 0.10 4.31 -9.07
CA GLY A 70 1.24 3.41 -9.07
C GLY A 70 1.33 2.54 -10.31
N TRP A 71 0.24 2.40 -11.09
CA TRP A 71 0.25 1.28 -12.01
C TRP A 71 -0.64 1.31 -13.27
N GLY A 72 -1.83 1.91 -13.29
CA GLY A 72 -2.79 1.62 -14.38
C GLY A 72 -3.10 2.75 -15.37
N ALA A 73 -3.18 4.00 -14.95
CA ALA A 73 -3.72 5.06 -15.82
C ALA A 73 -2.65 5.98 -16.41
N TYR A 74 -1.59 6.30 -15.66
CA TYR A 74 -0.60 7.24 -16.17
C TYR A 74 0.49 6.53 -16.98
N HIS A 75 1.12 5.47 -16.46
CA HIS A 75 2.21 4.77 -17.15
C HIS A 75 1.75 3.85 -18.27
N VAL A 76 0.61 3.16 -18.15
CA VAL A 76 0.10 2.31 -19.25
C VAL A 76 -0.35 3.18 -20.42
N ILE A 77 -1.02 4.30 -20.16
CA ILE A 77 -1.50 5.20 -21.21
C ILE A 77 -0.34 6.02 -21.80
N LYS A 78 0.63 6.45 -20.97
CA LYS A 78 1.78 7.25 -21.43
C LYS A 78 2.87 6.41 -22.11
N ASP A 79 3.18 5.23 -21.56
CA ASP A 79 4.33 4.41 -21.96
C ASP A 79 3.93 3.08 -22.62
N GLY A 80 2.63 2.77 -22.74
CA GLY A 80 2.12 1.57 -23.43
C GLY A 80 2.46 0.25 -22.75
N VAL A 81 2.85 0.26 -21.48
CA VAL A 81 3.40 -0.93 -20.80
C VAL A 81 2.30 -1.80 -20.20
N ASP A 82 2.42 -3.11 -20.36
CA ASP A 82 1.51 -4.09 -19.78
C ASP A 82 1.47 -4.07 -18.24
N PHE A 83 0.28 -4.33 -17.72
CA PHE A 83 0.00 -4.50 -16.30
C PHE A 83 0.53 -5.87 -15.79
N ARG A 84 1.86 -5.97 -15.56
CA ARG A 84 2.56 -6.90 -14.63
C ARG A 84 2.48 -6.69 -13.08
N ASP A 85 1.65 -7.48 -12.38
CA ASP A 85 1.44 -7.36 -10.92
C ASP A 85 2.74 -7.67 -10.18
N LEU A 86 3.16 -6.81 -9.24
CA LEU A 86 4.39 -6.96 -8.46
C LEU A 86 4.40 -8.26 -7.61
N GLY A 87 3.24 -8.91 -7.44
CA GLY A 87 3.10 -10.16 -6.72
C GLY A 87 2.98 -9.99 -5.21
N GLY A 88 2.43 -11.01 -4.54
CA GLY A 88 2.15 -10.99 -3.10
C GLY A 88 3.40 -10.83 -2.22
N ASP A 89 4.55 -11.33 -2.66
CA ASP A 89 5.77 -11.37 -1.85
C ASP A 89 6.64 -10.12 -1.96
N CYS A 90 6.36 -9.21 -2.89
CA CYS A 90 7.16 -8.01 -3.11
C CYS A 90 7.31 -7.16 -1.84
N LEU A 91 6.24 -7.01 -1.05
CA LEU A 91 6.26 -6.25 0.20
C LEU A 91 7.00 -6.96 1.33
N THR A 92 7.12 -8.28 1.26
CA THR A 92 7.89 -9.08 2.23
C THR A 92 9.36 -9.03 1.86
N LEU A 93 9.69 -9.22 0.58
CA LEU A 93 11.03 -9.11 0.01
C LEU A 93 11.66 -7.74 0.29
N ARG A 94 10.92 -6.66 0.02
CA ARG A 94 11.40 -5.28 0.21
C ARG A 94 11.68 -4.93 1.68
N ASN A 95 11.02 -5.61 2.62
CA ASN A 95 11.20 -5.41 4.05
C ASN A 95 12.15 -6.43 4.68
N LYS A 96 12.79 -7.32 3.91
CA LYS A 96 13.69 -8.35 4.46
C LYS A 96 14.83 -7.74 5.28
N SER A 97 15.53 -6.75 4.73
CA SER A 97 16.64 -6.07 5.41
C SER A 97 16.19 -5.40 6.72
N GLN A 98 15.06 -4.71 6.70
CA GLN A 98 14.50 -4.10 7.91
C GLN A 98 14.06 -5.16 8.94
N LYS A 99 13.44 -6.26 8.50
CA LYS A 99 13.09 -7.37 9.40
C LYS A 99 14.33 -7.98 10.04
N VAL A 100 15.37 -8.26 9.26
CA VAL A 100 16.65 -8.79 9.75
C VAL A 100 17.28 -7.81 10.75
N PHE A 101 17.25 -6.51 10.49
CA PHE A 101 17.72 -5.50 11.43
C PHE A 101 16.97 -5.52 12.77
N HIS A 102 15.63 -5.60 12.74
CA HIS A 102 14.83 -5.66 13.96
C HIS A 102 15.07 -6.97 14.73
N LEU A 103 15.17 -8.10 14.03
CA LEU A 103 15.50 -9.39 14.62
C LEU A 103 16.88 -9.35 15.27
N ARG A 104 17.90 -8.77 14.60
CA ARG A 104 19.24 -8.58 15.16
C ARG A 104 19.21 -7.77 16.44
N LYS A 105 18.46 -6.66 16.45
CA LYS A 105 18.30 -5.82 17.65
C LYS A 105 17.63 -6.57 18.80
N GLN A 106 16.62 -7.40 18.50
CA GLN A 106 15.91 -8.21 19.51
C GLN A 106 16.80 -9.33 20.06
N ALA A 107 17.54 -10.04 19.21
CA ALA A 107 18.49 -11.07 19.63
C ALA A 107 19.56 -10.49 20.55
N LEU A 108 20.12 -9.33 20.19
CA LEU A 108 21.16 -8.67 20.98
C LEU A 108 20.64 -8.24 22.36
N ALA A 109 19.39 -7.80 22.45
CA ALA A 109 18.74 -7.50 23.74
C ALA A 109 18.54 -8.74 24.63
N MET A 110 18.46 -9.93 24.03
CA MET A 110 18.35 -11.21 24.73
C MET A 110 19.72 -11.88 24.96
N GLY A 111 20.82 -11.25 24.55
CA GLY A 111 22.18 -11.80 24.69
C GLY A 111 22.61 -12.77 23.58
N PHE A 112 21.87 -12.85 22.47
CA PHE A 112 22.19 -13.68 21.32
C PHE A 112 22.72 -12.84 20.14
N ASP A 113 23.71 -13.35 19.40
CA ASP A 113 24.13 -12.76 18.12
C ASP A 113 23.57 -13.57 16.94
N LEU A 114 23.12 -12.85 15.91
CA LEU A 114 22.46 -13.44 14.75
C LEU A 114 23.49 -13.65 13.63
N VAL A 115 23.87 -14.91 13.40
CA VAL A 115 24.77 -15.31 12.32
C VAL A 115 23.96 -15.66 11.06
N PRO A 116 24.24 -15.05 9.90
CA PRO A 116 23.60 -15.43 8.65
C PRO A 116 24.06 -16.84 8.24
N GLN A 117 23.09 -17.71 7.95
CA GLN A 117 23.37 -19.05 7.46
C GLN A 117 23.82 -18.96 5.99
N ALA A 118 25.06 -19.36 5.70
CA ALA A 118 25.53 -19.54 4.33
C ALA A 118 24.89 -20.81 3.77
N VAL A 119 24.06 -20.65 2.73
CA VAL A 119 23.48 -21.72 1.92
C VAL A 119 23.97 -21.54 0.50
#